data_AF-A0ABD3MIK3-F1
#
_entry.id   AF-A0ABD3MIK3-F1
#
_cell.length_a   1.000
_cell.length_b   1.000
_cell.length_c   1.000
_cell.angle_alpha   90.00
_cell.angle_beta   90.00
_cell.angle_gamma   90.00
#
_symmetry.space_group_name_H-M   'P 1'
#
loop_
_entity.id
_entity.type
_entity.pdbx_description
1 polymer ?
#
loop_
_entity_poly.entity_id
_entity_poly.type
_entity_poly.pdbx_seq_one_letter_code
_entity_poly.pdbx_strand_id
1 'polypeptide(L)'
;MIVVASSTDSTELIYERGVPANFCTVVLSGKIMVMAGSDKFRSDVSNWGVLASRALTDPAYVPDFSAWVLPNQNGVGGCRCIKLDRKAFYNAVDNTAVERTDRNVEGASLAVSMSSIATKDSPCVPSGNNGSGSISAPGNVASARADGIAQTGSMLQPPTRHVPPQPPGDVVHFEHTISNNIQMDEEQKAHSRRQQLRRAFSRARKAESPT
;
A
#
# COMPACT_ATOMS: atom_id res chain seq x y z
N MET A 1 -8.80 0.13 -8.44
CA MET A 1 -9.36 -0.89 -9.35
C MET A 1 -9.03 -2.26 -8.77
N ILE A 2 -9.97 -3.20 -8.71
CA ILE A 2 -9.66 -4.58 -8.30
C ILE A 2 -9.11 -5.31 -9.52
N VAL A 3 -7.92 -5.88 -9.41
CA VAL A 3 -7.30 -6.70 -10.45
C VAL A 3 -7.40 -8.16 -10.01
N VAL A 4 -8.05 -8.96 -10.85
CA VAL A 4 -8.12 -10.42 -10.67
C VAL A 4 -7.16 -11.02 -11.68
N ALA A 5 -6.02 -11.50 -11.20
CA ALA A 5 -5.09 -12.27 -12.03
C ALA A 5 -5.61 -13.71 -12.12
N SER A 6 -6.17 -14.10 -13.27
CA SER A 6 -6.57 -15.49 -13.53
C SER A 6 -5.40 -16.23 -14.18
N SER A 7 -4.65 -17.00 -13.39
CA SER A 7 -3.49 -17.76 -13.88
C SER A 7 -3.94 -18.89 -14.81
N THR A 8 -3.94 -18.64 -16.11
CA THR A 8 -3.96 -19.70 -17.14
C THR A 8 -2.50 -20.11 -17.36
N ASP A 9 -2.02 -21.03 -16.52
CA ASP A 9 -0.71 -21.73 -16.55
C ASP A 9 0.58 -20.89 -16.61
N SER A 10 0.50 -19.57 -16.76
CA SER A 10 1.63 -18.65 -16.80
C SER A 10 1.65 -17.75 -15.57
N THR A 11 2.81 -17.65 -14.92
CA THR A 11 3.03 -16.73 -13.79
C THR A 11 2.95 -15.29 -14.28
N GLU A 12 1.89 -14.58 -13.92
CA GLU A 12 1.68 -13.19 -14.32
C GLU A 12 2.66 -12.26 -13.58
N LEU A 13 3.47 -11.51 -14.33
CA LEU A 13 4.42 -10.53 -13.79
C LEU A 13 3.67 -9.23 -13.43
N ILE A 14 3.77 -8.80 -12.17
CA ILE A 14 3.14 -7.56 -11.68
C ILE A 14 4.13 -6.40 -11.67
N TYR A 15 5.36 -6.66 -11.18
CA TYR A 15 6.43 -5.65 -11.10
C TYR A 15 7.68 -6.20 -11.74
N GLU A 16 8.35 -5.35 -12.52
CA GLU A 16 9.66 -5.65 -13.10
C GLU A 16 10.73 -4.79 -12.41
N ARG A 17 11.78 -5.44 -11.91
CA ARG A 17 12.92 -4.78 -11.27
C ARG A 17 13.56 -3.78 -12.23
N GLY A 18 13.77 -2.56 -11.74
CA GLY A 18 14.43 -1.51 -12.53
C GLY A 18 13.49 -0.75 -13.47
N VAL A 19 12.21 -1.15 -13.59
CA VAL A 19 11.22 -0.44 -14.41
C VAL A 19 10.38 0.49 -13.54
N PRO A 20 10.30 1.81 -13.83
CA PRO A 20 9.51 2.75 -13.04
C PRO A 20 8.07 2.29 -12.83
N ALA A 21 7.59 2.39 -11.59
CA ALA A 21 6.23 2.00 -11.22
C ALA A 21 5.46 3.18 -10.61
N ASN A 22 4.20 3.34 -11.03
CA ASN A 22 3.31 4.43 -10.61
C ASN A 22 2.08 3.97 -9.81
N PHE A 23 2.11 2.73 -9.34
CA PHE A 23 1.02 2.11 -8.61
C PHE A 23 1.54 1.29 -7.43
N CYS A 24 0.67 1.12 -6.44
CA CYS A 24 0.85 0.24 -5.29
C CYS A 24 -0.12 -0.93 -5.41
N THR A 25 0.29 -2.11 -4.92
CA THR A 25 -0.54 -3.32 -4.93
C THR A 25 -0.80 -3.81 -3.51
N VAL A 26 -2.05 -4.11 -3.19
CA VAL A 26 -2.46 -4.76 -1.93
C VAL A 26 -3.04 -6.13 -2.24
N VAL A 27 -2.51 -7.18 -1.62
CA VAL A 27 -2.99 -8.55 -1.80
C VAL A 27 -4.25 -8.75 -0.96
N LEU A 28 -5.36 -9.17 -1.57
CA LEU A 28 -6.59 -9.54 -0.85
C LEU A 28 -6.65 -11.04 -0.61
N SER A 29 -6.27 -11.83 -1.62
CA SER A 29 -6.15 -13.28 -1.50
C SER A 29 -5.15 -13.86 -2.50
N GLY A 30 -4.59 -15.02 -2.17
CA GLY A 30 -3.56 -15.68 -2.97
C GLY A 30 -2.16 -15.30 -2.49
N LYS A 31 -1.15 -15.63 -3.31
CA LYS A 31 0.26 -15.43 -2.98
C LYS A 31 0.98 -14.77 -4.15
N ILE A 32 1.86 -13.82 -3.85
CA ILE A 32 2.77 -13.19 -4.81
C ILE A 32 4.19 -13.59 -4.40
N MET A 33 4.98 -14.05 -5.36
CA MET A 33 6.40 -14.30 -5.17
C MET A 33 7.18 -13.03 -5.55
N VAL A 34 8.08 -12.60 -4.69
CA VAL A 34 8.90 -11.39 -4.84
C VAL A 34 10.37 -11.80 -4.83
N MET A 35 11.12 -11.34 -5.83
CA MET A 35 12.57 -11.50 -5.92
C MET A 35 13.22 -10.14 -5.76
N ALA A 36 13.88 -9.91 -4.62
CA ALA A 36 14.45 -8.60 -4.26
C ALA A 36 15.99 -8.56 -4.37
N GLY A 37 16.52 -7.37 -4.69
CA GLY A 37 17.96 -7.08 -4.64
C GLY A 37 18.79 -7.70 -5.77
N SER A 38 20.11 -7.57 -5.66
CA SER A 38 21.09 -8.23 -6.55
C SER A 38 21.14 -9.74 -6.35
N ASP A 39 20.94 -10.15 -5.10
CA ASP A 39 21.12 -11.55 -4.66
C ASP A 39 19.89 -12.41 -4.95
N LYS A 40 18.84 -11.77 -5.51
CA LYS A 40 17.59 -12.42 -5.90
C LYS A 40 16.95 -13.13 -4.71
N PHE A 41 16.87 -12.45 -3.57
CA PHE A 41 16.22 -12.99 -2.38
C PHE A 41 14.74 -13.23 -2.67
N ARG A 42 14.34 -14.51 -2.58
CA ARG A 42 12.96 -14.92 -2.79
C ARG A 42 12.16 -14.79 -1.50
N SER A 43 11.07 -14.06 -1.56
CA SER A 43 10.08 -13.97 -0.49
C SER A 43 8.69 -14.12 -1.06
N ASP A 44 7.77 -14.65 -0.26
CA ASP A 44 6.37 -14.74 -0.66
C ASP A 44 5.53 -13.77 0.16
N VAL A 45 4.64 -13.05 -0.52
CA VAL A 45 3.73 -12.06 0.04
C VAL A 45 2.31 -12.60 -0.04
N SER A 46 1.71 -12.81 1.12
CA SER A 46 0.36 -13.36 1.27
C SER A 46 -0.68 -12.25 1.43
N ASN A 47 -1.90 -12.61 1.83
CA ASN A 47 -3.02 -11.70 2.10
C ASN A 47 -2.60 -10.51 2.96
N TRP A 48 -3.16 -9.34 2.63
CA TRP A 48 -2.91 -8.03 3.23
C TRP A 48 -1.49 -7.48 3.04
N GLY A 49 -0.62 -8.22 2.35
CA GLY A 49 0.68 -7.72 1.95
C GLY A 49 0.57 -6.52 1.01
N VAL A 50 1.43 -5.53 1.23
CA VAL A 50 1.49 -4.31 0.44
C VAL A 50 2.82 -4.26 -0.32
N LEU A 51 2.75 -3.97 -1.61
CA LEU A 51 3.89 -3.84 -2.51
C LEU A 51 3.96 -2.42 -3.08
N ALA A 52 5.18 -1.90 -3.22
CA ALA A 52 5.46 -0.63 -3.87
C ALA A 52 4.68 0.58 -3.30
N SER A 53 4.49 0.66 -1.98
CA SER A 53 3.80 1.80 -1.33
C SER A 53 4.45 3.15 -1.66
N ARG A 54 5.79 3.16 -1.81
CA ARG A 54 6.56 4.34 -2.24
C ARG A 54 6.17 4.86 -3.62
N ALA A 55 5.60 4.04 -4.50
CA ALA A 55 5.11 4.48 -5.80
C ALA A 55 3.99 5.53 -5.71
N LEU A 56 3.26 5.59 -4.57
CA LEU A 56 2.20 6.57 -4.36
C LEU A 56 2.74 7.96 -4.02
N THR A 57 3.92 8.07 -3.41
CA THR A 57 4.49 9.35 -2.97
C THR A 57 5.62 9.83 -3.88
N ASP A 58 6.45 8.93 -4.39
CA ASP A 58 7.61 9.25 -5.20
C ASP A 58 7.30 9.11 -6.70
N PRO A 59 7.35 10.21 -7.49
CA PRO A 59 7.05 10.18 -8.91
C PRO A 59 8.01 9.34 -9.74
N ALA A 60 9.27 9.25 -9.31
CA ALA A 60 10.37 8.57 -9.97
C ALA A 60 10.67 7.21 -9.33
N TYR A 61 9.73 6.64 -8.57
CA TYR A 61 9.91 5.36 -7.91
C TYR A 61 10.23 4.24 -8.91
N VAL A 62 11.34 3.55 -8.66
CA VAL A 62 11.77 2.35 -9.37
C VAL A 62 11.88 1.21 -8.34
N PRO A 63 11.10 0.13 -8.47
CA PRO A 63 11.22 -1.03 -7.59
C PRO A 63 12.54 -1.76 -7.83
N ASP A 64 13.18 -2.18 -6.74
CA ASP A 64 14.40 -2.99 -6.71
C ASP A 64 14.11 -4.50 -6.70
N PHE A 65 12.83 -4.86 -6.86
CA PHE A 65 12.33 -6.22 -6.87
C PHE A 65 11.47 -6.48 -8.12
N SER A 66 11.37 -7.75 -8.49
CA SER A 66 10.36 -8.25 -9.43
C SER A 66 9.32 -9.06 -8.66
N ALA A 67 8.07 -9.04 -9.12
CA ALA A 67 6.97 -9.73 -8.44
C ALA A 67 6.07 -10.48 -9.41
N TRP A 68 5.72 -11.73 -9.07
CA TRP A 68 4.89 -12.62 -9.88
C TRP A 68 3.73 -13.19 -9.08
N VAL A 69 2.58 -13.33 -9.72
CA VAL A 69 1.45 -14.08 -9.17
C VAL A 69 1.79 -15.57 -9.16
N LEU A 70 1.68 -16.21 -8.00
CA LEU A 70 1.77 -17.66 -7.91
C LEU A 70 0.40 -18.29 -8.23
N PRO A 71 0.36 -19.32 -9.09
CA PRO A 71 -0.87 -20.07 -9.33
C PRO A 71 -1.31 -20.79 -8.05
N ASN A 72 -2.62 -20.91 -7.86
CA ASN A 72 -3.18 -21.67 -6.76
C ASN A 72 -3.20 -23.16 -7.11
N GLN A 73 -2.63 -23.99 -6.24
CA GLN A 73 -2.58 -25.45 -6.37
C GLN A 73 -3.95 -26.11 -6.52
N ASN A 74 -5.03 -25.47 -6.05
CA ASN A 74 -6.38 -26.02 -6.14
C ASN A 74 -7.09 -25.71 -7.48
N GLY A 75 -6.43 -25.05 -8.44
CA GLY A 75 -6.98 -24.72 -9.77
C GLY A 75 -8.16 -23.74 -9.77
N VAL A 76 -8.80 -23.51 -8.62
CA VAL A 76 -9.94 -22.60 -8.46
C VAL A 76 -9.45 -21.30 -7.79
N GLY A 77 -9.20 -20.30 -8.63
CA GLY A 77 -8.94 -18.92 -8.23
C GLY A 77 -7.47 -18.51 -8.21
N GLY A 78 -7.17 -17.36 -8.81
CA GLY A 78 -5.82 -16.76 -8.78
C GLY A 78 -5.64 -15.71 -7.69
N CYS A 79 -4.64 -14.85 -7.83
CA CYS A 79 -4.40 -13.77 -6.88
C CYS A 79 -5.41 -12.63 -7.10
N ARG A 80 -6.12 -12.27 -6.03
CA ARG A 80 -6.95 -11.06 -6.01
C ARG A 80 -6.15 -9.97 -5.33
N CYS A 81 -5.97 -8.87 -6.03
CA CYS A 81 -5.24 -7.73 -5.51
C CYS A 81 -5.93 -6.41 -5.89
N ILE A 82 -5.69 -5.38 -5.08
CA ILE A 82 -6.10 -4.02 -5.39
C ILE A 82 -4.89 -3.31 -5.96
N LYS A 83 -5.07 -2.72 -7.14
CA LYS A 83 -4.12 -1.78 -7.72
C LYS A 83 -4.59 -0.36 -7.45
N LEU A 84 -3.72 0.41 -6.79
CA LEU A 84 -3.91 1.81 -6.45
C LEU A 84 -2.91 2.63 -7.25
N ASP A 85 -3.41 3.35 -8.25
CA ASP A 85 -2.57 4.26 -9.03
C ASP A 85 -2.33 5.55 -8.26
N ARG A 86 -1.14 6.14 -8.42
CA ARG A 86 -0.77 7.41 -7.79
C ARG A 86 -1.81 8.52 -8.02
N LYS A 87 -2.31 8.65 -9.25
CA LYS A 87 -3.34 9.64 -9.60
C LYS A 87 -4.63 9.43 -8.79
N ALA A 88 -5.08 8.18 -8.69
CA ALA A 88 -6.29 7.85 -7.94
C ALA A 88 -6.10 8.12 -6.44
N PHE A 89 -4.90 7.85 -5.91
CA PHE A 89 -4.55 8.16 -4.53
C PHE A 89 -4.63 9.66 -4.23
N TYR A 90 -3.96 10.51 -5.03
CA TYR A 90 -4.01 11.97 -4.83
C TYR A 90 -5.43 12.53 -4.95
N ASN A 91 -6.19 12.11 -5.98
CA ASN A 91 -7.58 12.53 -6.12
C ASN A 91 -8.42 12.20 -4.87
N ALA A 92 -8.21 11.03 -4.27
CA ALA A 92 -8.91 10.64 -3.05
C ALA A 92 -8.48 11.46 -1.83
N VAL A 93 -7.18 11.73 -1.69
CA VAL A 93 -6.62 12.58 -0.63
C VAL A 93 -7.16 14.01 -0.72
N ASP A 94 -7.14 14.58 -1.93
CA ASP A 94 -7.62 15.95 -2.19
C ASP A 94 -9.12 16.09 -1.90
N ASN A 95 -9.93 15.12 -2.35
CA ASN A 95 -11.37 15.10 -2.05
C ASN A 95 -11.64 15.00 -0.54
N THR A 96 -10.82 14.26 0.20
CA THR A 96 -10.94 14.14 1.66
C THR A 96 -10.59 15.46 2.37
N ALA A 97 -9.74 16.30 1.78
CA ALA A 97 -9.42 17.61 2.33
C ALA A 97 -10.61 18.59 2.19
N VAL A 98 -11.39 18.50 1.11
CA VAL A 98 -12.55 19.37 0.86
C VAL A 98 -13.65 19.15 1.90
N GLU A 99 -13.95 17.89 2.26
CA GLU A 99 -15.02 17.55 3.22
C GLU A 99 -14.82 18.12 4.63
N ARG A 100 -13.61 18.58 4.98
CA ARG A 100 -13.33 19.23 6.26
C ARG A 100 -13.75 20.70 6.31
N THR A 101 -13.91 21.35 5.16
CA THR A 101 -14.18 22.80 5.10
C THR A 101 -15.68 23.10 5.14
N ASP A 102 -16.52 22.19 4.63
CA ASP A 102 -17.96 22.43 4.52
C ASP A 102 -18.73 22.27 5.84
N ARG A 103 -18.15 21.59 6.84
CA ARG A 103 -18.79 21.42 8.16
C ARG A 103 -18.71 22.65 9.07
N ASN A 104 -18.09 23.74 8.62
CA ASN A 104 -17.92 24.94 9.45
C ASN A 104 -18.74 26.15 8.97
N VAL A 105 -19.59 26.00 7.95
CA VAL A 105 -20.29 27.15 7.33
C VAL A 105 -21.81 27.16 7.57
N GLU A 106 -22.44 26.07 8.02
CA GLU A 106 -23.88 26.09 8.34
C GLU A 106 -24.23 26.69 9.72
N GLY A 107 -23.23 27.11 10.52
CA GLY A 107 -23.41 27.82 11.79
C GLY A 107 -23.14 29.32 11.74
N ALA A 108 -22.62 29.86 10.63
CA ALA A 108 -22.17 31.24 10.54
C ALA A 108 -22.51 31.85 9.17
N SER A 109 -23.81 31.90 8.83
CA SER A 109 -24.31 32.72 7.73
C SER A 109 -25.53 33.53 8.17
N LEU A 110 -25.31 34.39 9.17
CA LEU A 110 -26.00 35.67 9.33
C LEU A 110 -24.97 36.71 9.81
N ALA A 111 -24.02 37.06 8.94
CA ALA A 111 -23.32 38.34 9.04
C ALA A 111 -22.84 38.76 7.66
N VAL A 112 -23.56 39.75 7.15
CA VAL A 112 -23.37 40.48 5.91
C VAL A 112 -22.17 41.43 6.03
N SER A 113 -21.43 41.55 4.93
CA SER A 113 -20.62 42.71 4.48
C SER A 113 -19.38 43.14 5.24
N MET A 114 -18.28 43.27 4.49
CA MET A 114 -17.54 44.50 4.11
C MET A 114 -16.22 44.04 3.46
N SER A 115 -15.62 44.60 2.42
CA SER A 115 -15.90 45.72 1.52
C SER A 115 -14.87 45.63 0.39
N SER A 116 -15.29 45.90 -0.83
CA SER A 116 -14.44 46.13 -1.99
C SER A 116 -13.53 47.34 -1.76
N ILE A 117 -12.22 47.23 -2.01
CA ILE A 117 -11.38 48.39 -2.35
C ILE A 117 -10.57 48.01 -3.59
N ALA A 118 -11.07 48.50 -4.72
CA ALA A 118 -10.28 48.75 -5.90
C ALA A 118 -9.27 49.85 -5.57
N THR A 119 -7.99 49.62 -5.83
CA THR A 119 -7.05 50.70 -6.17
C THR A 119 -6.29 50.31 -7.43
N LYS A 120 -6.27 51.30 -8.31
CA LYS A 120 -5.76 51.36 -9.66
C LYS A 120 -4.29 51.82 -9.58
N ASP A 121 -3.52 51.50 -10.61
CA ASP A 121 -2.25 52.13 -11.01
C ASP A 121 -0.96 51.82 -10.21
N SER A 122 -0.10 50.93 -10.75
CA SER A 122 1.21 51.32 -11.34
C SER A 122 2.15 50.11 -11.58
N PRO A 123 2.96 50.12 -12.67
CA PRO A 123 3.84 49.03 -13.06
C PRO A 123 5.30 49.26 -12.62
N CYS A 124 6.00 48.20 -12.18
CA CYS A 124 7.44 48.22 -11.97
C CYS A 124 8.12 46.94 -12.50
N VAL A 125 8.87 47.11 -13.59
CA VAL A 125 9.97 46.25 -14.09
C VAL A 125 11.07 47.23 -14.56
N PRO A 126 12.34 46.83 -14.81
CA PRO A 126 13.28 46.00 -14.05
C PRO A 126 14.65 46.73 -13.83
N SER A 127 15.48 46.23 -12.91
CA SER A 127 16.95 46.48 -12.84
C SER A 127 17.49 45.61 -11.71
N GLY A 128 18.37 44.62 -11.91
CA GLY A 128 19.57 44.57 -12.72
C GLY A 128 20.76 44.61 -11.75
N ASN A 129 21.50 43.50 -11.58
CA ASN A 129 22.96 43.59 -11.52
C ASN A 129 23.67 42.24 -11.63
N ASN A 130 24.84 42.35 -12.23
CA ASN A 130 25.82 41.34 -12.59
C ASN A 130 26.58 40.80 -11.38
N GLY A 131 27.00 39.54 -11.48
CA GLY A 131 27.97 38.91 -10.59
C GLY A 131 28.73 37.81 -11.32
N SER A 132 29.73 38.21 -12.09
CA SER A 132 30.74 37.35 -12.70
C SER A 132 31.52 36.57 -11.64
N GLY A 133 31.76 35.29 -11.89
CA GLY A 133 32.63 34.43 -11.08
C GLY A 133 33.09 33.22 -11.88
N SER A 134 34.16 33.40 -12.62
CA SER A 134 34.87 32.41 -13.45
C SER A 134 36.01 31.76 -12.66
N ILE A 135 36.00 30.45 -12.38
CA ILE A 135 37.20 29.61 -12.10
C ILE A 135 36.80 28.15 -12.42
N SER A 136 37.29 27.49 -13.49
CA SER A 136 38.37 26.47 -13.51
C SER A 136 38.18 25.34 -12.47
N ALA A 137 38.33 24.03 -12.71
CA ALA A 137 39.04 23.23 -13.71
C ALA A 137 38.64 21.73 -13.54
N PRO A 138 39.15 20.79 -14.36
CA PRO A 138 38.86 19.35 -14.32
C PRO A 138 39.79 18.59 -13.35
N GLY A 139 39.32 17.46 -12.82
CA GLY A 139 40.11 16.63 -11.89
C GLY A 139 39.84 15.14 -12.07
N ASN A 140 40.53 14.55 -13.05
CA ASN A 140 40.79 13.12 -13.12
C ASN A 140 41.66 12.72 -11.92
N VAL A 141 41.27 11.69 -11.17
CA VAL A 141 42.25 10.89 -10.42
C VAL A 141 41.85 9.41 -10.49
N ALA A 142 42.62 8.70 -11.30
CA ALA A 142 42.78 7.26 -11.24
C ALA A 142 43.79 6.91 -10.14
N SER A 143 43.53 5.85 -9.37
CA SER A 143 44.47 5.00 -8.60
C SER A 143 43.73 4.42 -7.40
N ALA A 144 43.89 3.17 -6.97
CA ALA A 144 44.89 2.16 -7.30
C ALA A 144 44.33 0.78 -7.00
N ARG A 145 44.91 -0.20 -7.71
CA ARG A 145 45.02 -1.60 -7.31
C ARG A 145 45.45 -1.74 -5.84
N ALA A 146 44.86 -2.72 -5.16
CA ALA A 146 45.55 -3.47 -4.12
C ALA A 146 45.21 -4.94 -4.31
N ASP A 147 46.13 -5.65 -4.96
CA ASP A 147 46.28 -7.09 -4.86
C ASP A 147 46.62 -7.44 -3.39
N GLY A 148 45.90 -8.41 -2.84
CA GLY A 148 46.10 -8.90 -1.47
C GLY A 148 45.82 -10.40 -1.39
N ILE A 149 46.82 -11.19 -1.77
CA ILE A 149 46.91 -12.63 -1.56
C ILE A 149 47.34 -12.88 -0.11
N ALA A 150 46.61 -13.71 0.64
CA ALA A 150 47.07 -14.68 1.66
C ALA A 150 45.85 -15.09 2.54
N GLN A 151 45.34 -16.31 2.45
CA GLN A 151 45.78 -17.53 3.17
C GLN A 151 45.34 -17.63 4.64
N THR A 152 44.66 -18.75 4.91
CA THR A 152 44.76 -19.63 6.10
C THR A 152 44.06 -19.26 7.41
N GLY A 153 43.34 -20.25 7.96
CA GLY A 153 42.71 -20.27 9.29
C GLY A 153 41.25 -20.74 9.18
N SER A 154 40.94 -22.03 8.99
CA SER A 154 41.01 -23.13 9.96
C SER A 154 40.28 -22.87 11.28
N MET A 155 39.37 -23.80 11.58
CA MET A 155 38.74 -24.08 12.87
C MET A 155 37.74 -23.04 13.42
N LEU A 156 36.46 -23.40 13.42
CA LEU A 156 35.79 -23.89 14.62
C LEU A 156 34.39 -24.41 14.25
N GLN A 157 34.26 -25.73 14.30
CA GLN A 157 33.01 -26.47 14.20
C GLN A 157 32.24 -26.29 15.51
N PRO A 158 30.99 -25.80 15.52
CA PRO A 158 30.20 -25.73 16.74
C PRO A 158 29.83 -27.15 17.21
N PRO A 159 29.87 -27.43 18.53
CA PRO A 159 29.64 -28.77 19.06
C PRO A 159 28.19 -29.21 18.86
N THR A 160 28.04 -30.42 18.34
CA THR A 160 26.83 -31.22 18.34
C THR A 160 26.31 -31.38 19.78
N ARG A 161 25.19 -30.72 20.10
CA ARG A 161 24.45 -30.99 21.34
C ARG A 161 23.76 -32.34 21.22
N HIS A 162 24.25 -33.27 22.03
CA HIS A 162 23.65 -34.57 22.31
C HIS A 162 22.24 -34.37 22.87
N VAL A 163 21.22 -34.90 22.20
CA VAL A 163 19.84 -34.97 22.69
C VAL A 163 19.72 -36.24 23.56
N PRO A 164 19.25 -36.16 24.81
CA PRO A 164 18.97 -37.34 25.63
C PRO A 164 17.63 -37.99 25.21
N PRO A 165 17.49 -39.32 25.34
CA PRO A 165 16.24 -40.02 25.05
C PRO A 165 15.15 -39.64 26.07
N GLN A 166 14.00 -39.19 25.58
CA GLN A 166 12.83 -38.91 26.42
C GLN A 166 12.13 -40.22 26.82
N PRO A 167 11.62 -40.32 28.07
CA PRO A 167 10.80 -41.45 28.51
C PRO A 167 9.37 -41.39 27.93
N PRO A 168 8.69 -42.54 27.81
CA PRO A 168 7.27 -42.59 27.44
C PRO A 168 6.43 -42.06 28.61
N GLY A 169 5.95 -40.83 28.47
CA GLY A 169 5.06 -40.18 29.43
C GLY A 169 3.61 -40.21 28.94
N ASP A 170 2.74 -40.61 29.85
CA ASP A 170 1.32 -40.90 29.66
C ASP A 170 0.52 -39.77 29.02
N VAL A 171 -0.36 -40.18 28.10
CA VAL A 171 -1.35 -39.35 27.42
C VAL A 171 -2.44 -38.96 28.41
N VAL A 172 -2.32 -37.79 29.02
CA VAL A 172 -3.43 -37.17 29.75
C VAL A 172 -4.33 -36.46 28.73
N HIS A 173 -5.48 -37.05 28.49
CA HIS A 173 -6.54 -36.52 27.63
C HIS A 173 -7.20 -35.32 28.32
N PHE A 174 -6.82 -34.10 27.91
CA PHE A 174 -7.52 -32.88 28.32
C PHE A 174 -8.63 -32.59 27.30
N GLU A 175 -9.86 -32.98 27.65
CA GLU A 175 -11.06 -32.45 27.01
C GLU A 175 -11.18 -30.95 27.32
N HIS A 176 -10.94 -30.11 26.31
CA HIS A 176 -11.38 -28.72 26.34
C HIS A 176 -12.77 -28.64 25.71
N THR A 177 -13.79 -28.79 26.55
CA THR A 177 -15.17 -28.39 26.23
C THR A 177 -15.20 -26.86 26.12
N ILE A 178 -15.08 -26.33 24.91
CA ILE A 178 -15.30 -24.90 24.65
C ILE A 178 -16.82 -24.66 24.58
N SER A 179 -17.31 -23.88 25.52
CA SER A 179 -18.71 -23.47 25.65
C SER A 179 -19.15 -22.62 24.45
N ASN A 180 -20.04 -23.17 23.62
CA ASN A 180 -20.86 -22.41 22.67
C ASN A 180 -21.96 -21.68 23.43
N ASN A 181 -21.78 -20.40 23.76
CA ASN A 181 -22.89 -19.56 24.24
C ASN A 181 -22.63 -18.05 24.12
N ILE A 182 -22.20 -17.56 22.95
CA ILE A 182 -22.22 -16.12 22.63
C ILE A 182 -22.53 -15.96 21.13
N GLN A 183 -23.74 -16.34 20.70
CA GLN A 183 -24.15 -16.14 19.31
C GLN A 183 -25.67 -16.02 19.17
N MET A 184 -26.29 -15.05 19.84
CA MET A 184 -27.72 -14.76 19.62
C MET A 184 -28.14 -13.27 19.62
N ASP A 185 -27.31 -12.33 20.08
CA ASP A 185 -27.77 -10.92 20.21
C ASP A 185 -27.32 -9.96 19.09
N GLU A 186 -26.27 -10.27 18.33
CA GLU A 186 -25.76 -9.32 17.31
C GLU A 186 -26.53 -9.40 15.97
N GLU A 187 -27.08 -10.57 15.65
CA GLU A 187 -27.84 -10.79 14.40
C GLU A 187 -29.20 -10.06 14.39
N GLN A 188 -29.84 -9.86 15.54
CA GLN A 188 -31.11 -9.13 15.59
C GLN A 188 -30.95 -7.64 15.29
N LYS A 189 -29.79 -7.04 15.62
CA LYS A 189 -29.56 -5.60 15.43
C LYS A 189 -29.28 -5.24 13.96
N ALA A 190 -28.57 -6.11 13.23
CA ALA A 190 -28.31 -5.93 11.81
C ALA A 190 -29.60 -5.99 10.96
N HIS A 191 -30.55 -6.85 11.36
CA HIS A 191 -31.80 -7.06 10.64
C HIS A 191 -32.75 -5.85 10.71
N SER A 192 -32.69 -5.09 11.81
CA SER A 192 -33.50 -3.87 12.03
C SER A 192 -33.12 -2.73 11.08
N ARG A 193 -31.80 -2.46 10.91
CA ARG A 193 -31.32 -1.34 10.08
C ARG A 193 -31.64 -1.52 8.60
N ARG A 194 -31.53 -2.74 8.08
CA ARG A 194 -31.85 -3.05 6.68
C ARG A 194 -33.34 -2.88 6.39
N GLN A 195 -34.22 -3.29 7.31
CA GLN A 195 -35.66 -3.05 7.17
C GLN A 195 -36.02 -1.57 7.25
N GLN A 196 -35.38 -0.82 8.14
CA GLN A 196 -35.61 0.62 8.29
C GLN A 196 -35.22 1.40 7.03
N LEU A 197 -34.09 1.08 6.42
CA LEU A 197 -33.67 1.68 5.15
C LEU A 197 -34.64 1.33 4.01
N ARG A 198 -35.08 0.07 3.88
CA ARG A 198 -36.06 -0.31 2.84
C ARG A 198 -37.39 0.43 2.99
N ARG A 199 -37.84 0.70 4.22
CA ARG A 199 -39.05 1.51 4.48
C ARG A 199 -38.86 2.99 4.14
N ALA A 200 -37.66 3.55 4.35
CA ALA A 200 -37.38 4.94 3.98
C ALA A 200 -37.41 5.13 2.46
N PHE A 201 -36.79 4.23 1.70
CA PHE A 201 -36.75 4.32 0.24
C PHE A 201 -38.13 4.11 -0.43
N SER A 202 -39.01 3.28 0.14
CA SER A 202 -40.36 3.10 -0.41
C SER A 202 -41.27 4.31 -0.17
N ARG A 203 -41.03 5.10 0.88
CA ARG A 203 -41.78 6.35 1.12
C ARG A 203 -41.40 7.45 0.12
N ALA A 204 -40.12 7.58 -0.21
CA ALA A 204 -39.65 8.58 -1.18
C ALA A 204 -40.31 8.39 -2.56
N ARG A 205 -40.45 7.14 -3.03
CA ARG A 205 -41.09 6.86 -4.33
C ARG A 205 -42.59 7.11 -4.38
N LYS A 206 -43.27 7.17 -3.23
CA LYS A 206 -44.72 7.43 -3.17
C LYS A 206 -45.05 8.92 -3.10
N ALA A 207 -44.06 9.79 -2.87
CA ALA A 207 -44.23 11.24 -2.83
C ALA A 207 -44.08 11.91 -4.22
N GLU A 208 -43.72 11.16 -5.26
CA GLU A 208 -43.44 11.68 -6.61
C GLU A 208 -44.56 11.46 -7.62
N SER A 209 -45.80 11.19 -7.17
CA SER A 209 -46.98 11.17 -8.05
C SER A 209 -47.89 12.37 -7.78
N PRO A 210 -47.65 13.52 -8.44
CA PRO A 210 -48.71 14.47 -8.72
C PRO A 210 -49.59 13.96 -9.87
N THR A 211 -50.88 14.27 -9.78
CA THR A 211 -52.03 13.99 -10.66
C THR A 211 -52.67 12.60 -10.58
#